data_AF-A0A2L2XJ03-F1
#
_entry.id   AF-A0A2L2XJ03-F1
#
_cell.length_a   1.000
_cell.length_b   1.000
_cell.length_c   1.000
_cell.angle_alpha   90.00
_cell.angle_beta   90.00
_cell.angle_gamma   90.00
#
_symmetry.space_group_name_H-M   'P 1'
#
loop_
_entity.id
_entity.type
_entity.pdbx_description
1 polymer ?
#
loop_
_entity_poly.entity_id
_entity_poly.type
_entity_poly.pdbx_seq_one_letter_code
_entity_poly.pdbx_strand_id
1 'polypeptide(L)'
;MKPYPLLFKPIFKEKVWGGTKLKKMFNSAVLDENIGEAWVISDHPNGKSVIENGEFTGRTLNDLLRICPEWFCNSHMVGFPLLVKLLDSNEDLSVQVHPDDEFAVINEDVKSGKTECWYIIESEPGAEIVFGHKAKNKKEFIELANEDKWDDLLVRISVQPGDFFLIPSGTVHAIGKGIVLLEVQQNSDITYRLYDYNRIGLDGKKRDLHMEKALNVIRFEQDSYNERQGVSGEN
;
A
#
# COMPACT_ATOMS: atom_id res chain seq x y z
N MET A 1 -21.41 -20.08 -16.77
CA MET A 1 -22.12 -19.96 -15.45
C MET A 1 -22.56 -18.51 -15.25
N LYS A 2 -23.64 -18.21 -14.52
CA LYS A 2 -24.06 -16.81 -14.31
C LYS A 2 -23.24 -16.15 -13.19
N PRO A 3 -22.63 -14.96 -13.41
CA PRO A 3 -21.95 -14.21 -12.35
C PRO A 3 -22.88 -13.84 -11.19
N TYR A 4 -22.33 -13.81 -9.98
CA TYR A 4 -22.98 -13.34 -8.76
C TYR A 4 -21.96 -12.61 -7.87
N PRO A 5 -22.40 -11.78 -6.90
CA PRO A 5 -21.49 -11.11 -5.98
C PRO A 5 -20.67 -12.12 -5.16
N LEU A 6 -19.34 -12.00 -5.27
CA LEU A 6 -18.40 -12.83 -4.52
C LEU A 6 -17.99 -12.10 -3.24
N LEU A 7 -18.14 -12.77 -2.12
CA LEU A 7 -17.68 -12.30 -0.81
C LEU A 7 -16.39 -13.02 -0.47
N PHE A 8 -15.44 -12.32 0.13
CA PHE A 8 -14.12 -12.85 0.46
C PHE A 8 -13.81 -12.64 1.95
N LYS A 9 -13.13 -13.62 2.56
CA LYS A 9 -12.55 -13.45 3.90
C LYS A 9 -11.43 -12.40 3.81
N PRO A 10 -11.44 -11.33 4.61
CA PRO A 10 -10.27 -10.48 4.74
C PRO A 10 -9.11 -11.25 5.40
N ILE A 11 -7.89 -10.98 4.96
CA ILE A 11 -6.67 -11.49 5.59
C ILE A 11 -6.05 -10.35 6.38
N PHE A 12 -6.04 -10.48 7.70
CA PHE A 12 -5.49 -9.46 8.59
C PHE A 12 -3.99 -9.65 8.78
N LYS A 13 -3.25 -8.53 8.82
CA LYS A 13 -1.82 -8.51 9.06
C LYS A 13 -1.52 -7.57 10.21
N GLU A 14 -0.88 -8.11 11.25
CA GLU A 14 -0.27 -7.30 12.29
C GLU A 14 0.88 -6.47 11.73
N LYS A 15 1.00 -5.25 12.23
CA LYS A 15 2.10 -4.34 11.90
C LYS A 15 2.52 -3.59 13.15
N VAL A 16 3.80 -3.24 13.25
CA VAL A 16 4.32 -2.42 14.37
C VAL A 16 3.66 -1.04 14.49
N TRP A 17 3.04 -0.56 13.41
CA TRP A 17 2.32 0.70 13.32
C TRP A 17 0.80 0.52 13.33
N GLY A 18 0.32 -0.73 13.38
CA GLY A 18 -1.10 -1.07 13.28
C GLY A 18 -1.89 -0.70 14.53
N GLY A 19 -3.22 -0.69 14.39
CA GLY A 19 -4.13 -0.28 15.43
C GLY A 19 -5.35 -1.20 15.61
N THR A 20 -6.41 -0.61 16.15
CA THR A 20 -7.66 -1.30 16.53
C THR A 20 -8.86 -0.85 15.70
N LYS A 21 -8.70 0.09 14.77
CA LYS A 21 -9.82 0.62 13.97
C LYS A 21 -10.34 -0.45 13.02
N LEU A 22 -9.47 -1.23 12.37
CA LEU A 22 -9.89 -2.37 11.54
C LEU A 22 -10.65 -3.42 12.36
N LYS A 23 -10.19 -3.71 13.58
CA LYS A 23 -10.88 -4.62 14.50
C LYS A 23 -12.33 -4.19 14.76
N LYS A 24 -12.56 -2.90 14.96
CA LYS A 24 -13.89 -2.29 15.13
C LYS A 24 -14.70 -2.33 13.82
N MET A 25 -14.10 -1.94 12.69
CA MET A 25 -14.76 -1.91 11.38
C MET A 25 -15.28 -3.28 10.95
N PHE A 26 -14.51 -4.34 11.21
CA PHE A 26 -14.90 -5.72 10.90
C PHE A 26 -15.67 -6.40 12.03
N ASN A 27 -15.97 -5.70 13.13
CA ASN A 27 -16.67 -6.20 14.31
C ASN A 27 -16.11 -7.56 14.80
N SER A 28 -14.79 -7.70 14.85
CA SER A 28 -14.13 -8.97 15.13
C SER A 28 -13.43 -8.97 16.49
N ALA A 29 -14.01 -9.65 17.48
CA ALA A 29 -13.43 -9.71 18.82
C ALA A 29 -12.10 -10.50 18.89
N VAL A 30 -11.80 -11.31 17.87
CA VAL A 30 -10.64 -12.23 17.86
C VAL A 30 -9.37 -11.61 17.25
N LEU A 31 -9.45 -10.42 16.67
CA LEU A 31 -8.27 -9.75 16.12
C LEU A 31 -7.42 -9.13 17.22
N ASP A 32 -6.11 -9.10 17.00
CA ASP A 32 -5.15 -8.44 17.88
C ASP A 32 -5.34 -6.91 17.89
N GLU A 33 -4.57 -6.24 18.75
CA GLU A 33 -4.69 -4.79 18.97
C GLU A 33 -3.84 -3.94 17.99
N ASN A 34 -3.00 -4.58 17.17
CA ASN A 34 -2.00 -3.97 16.29
C ASN A 34 -2.18 -4.37 14.81
N ILE A 35 -3.43 -4.49 14.35
CA ILE A 35 -3.73 -4.84 12.96
C ILE A 35 -3.50 -3.60 12.08
N GLY A 36 -2.50 -3.67 11.20
CA GLY A 36 -2.17 -2.57 10.30
C GLY A 36 -2.83 -2.71 8.92
N GLU A 37 -3.06 -3.94 8.46
CA GLU A 37 -3.62 -4.17 7.12
C GLU A 37 -4.73 -5.24 7.18
N ALA A 38 -5.78 -5.03 6.39
CA ALA A 38 -6.75 -6.05 6.02
C ALA A 38 -6.75 -6.19 4.49
N TRP A 39 -6.20 -7.29 3.98
CA TRP A 39 -6.22 -7.59 2.56
C TRP A 39 -7.60 -8.16 2.21
N VAL A 40 -8.42 -7.36 1.52
CA VAL A 40 -9.82 -7.68 1.25
C VAL A 40 -10.00 -8.37 -0.10
N ILE A 41 -9.15 -8.06 -1.09
CA ILE A 41 -9.08 -8.76 -2.38
C ILE A 41 -7.62 -8.95 -2.75
N SER A 42 -7.18 -10.21 -2.86
CA SER A 42 -5.79 -10.55 -3.13
C SER A 42 -5.66 -11.87 -3.89
N ASP A 43 -4.77 -11.90 -4.87
CA ASP A 43 -4.19 -13.14 -5.41
C ASP A 43 -2.68 -13.23 -5.14
N HIS A 44 -2.18 -12.45 -4.18
CA HIS A 44 -0.77 -12.44 -3.84
C HIS A 44 -0.39 -13.74 -3.08
N PRO A 45 0.77 -14.36 -3.36
CA PRO A 45 1.23 -15.56 -2.64
C PRO A 45 1.27 -15.41 -1.10
N ASN A 46 1.57 -14.22 -0.59
CA ASN A 46 1.63 -13.93 0.86
C ASN A 46 0.25 -13.85 1.54
N GLY A 47 -0.84 -13.96 0.78
CA GLY A 47 -2.20 -13.99 1.32
C GLY A 47 -3.22 -13.97 0.20
N LYS A 48 -3.74 -15.13 -0.20
CA LYS A 48 -4.76 -15.25 -1.25
C LYS A 48 -6.16 -15.21 -0.68
N SER A 49 -7.01 -14.33 -1.21
CA SER A 49 -8.41 -14.24 -0.81
C SER A 49 -9.16 -15.54 -1.15
N VAL A 50 -10.00 -15.97 -0.21
CA VAL A 50 -10.85 -17.16 -0.33
C VAL A 50 -12.31 -16.74 -0.33
N ILE A 51 -13.07 -17.30 -1.28
CA ILE A 51 -14.50 -17.01 -1.45
C ILE A 51 -15.30 -17.61 -0.29
N GLU A 52 -16.25 -16.85 0.26
CA GLU A 52 -17.07 -17.22 1.42
C GLU A 52 -18.49 -17.68 1.09
N ASN A 53 -18.95 -17.46 -0.14
CA ASN A 53 -20.33 -17.67 -0.49
C ASN A 53 -20.51 -18.39 -1.84
N GLY A 54 -21.67 -19.03 -1.97
CA GLY A 54 -22.08 -19.68 -3.21
C GLY A 54 -21.26 -20.93 -3.57
N GLU A 55 -21.38 -21.33 -4.83
CA GLU A 55 -20.79 -22.56 -5.38
C GLU A 55 -19.25 -22.59 -5.30
N PHE A 56 -18.60 -21.42 -5.28
CA PHE A 56 -17.15 -21.30 -5.24
C PHE A 56 -16.58 -21.15 -3.83
N THR A 57 -17.38 -21.34 -2.78
CA THR A 57 -16.91 -21.26 -1.39
C THR A 57 -15.66 -22.13 -1.17
N GLY A 58 -14.63 -21.55 -0.56
CA GLY A 58 -13.34 -22.23 -0.31
C GLY A 58 -12.35 -22.19 -1.48
N ARG A 59 -12.75 -21.69 -2.66
CA ARG A 59 -11.84 -21.43 -3.79
C ARG A 59 -11.17 -20.07 -3.66
N THR A 60 -10.02 -19.93 -4.32
CA THR A 60 -9.31 -18.65 -4.43
C THR A 60 -9.75 -17.86 -5.66
N LEU A 61 -9.42 -16.57 -5.70
CA LEU A 61 -9.63 -15.72 -6.88
C LEU A 61 -8.92 -16.27 -8.13
N ASN A 62 -7.73 -16.87 -7.95
CA ASN A 62 -6.99 -17.51 -9.04
C ASN A 62 -7.67 -18.76 -9.59
N ASP A 63 -8.30 -19.55 -8.71
CA ASP A 63 -9.07 -20.71 -9.16
C ASP A 63 -10.23 -20.25 -10.03
N LEU A 64 -10.89 -19.15 -9.66
CA LEU A 64 -12.00 -18.62 -10.42
C LEU A 64 -11.59 -18.05 -11.78
N LEU A 65 -10.43 -17.38 -11.86
CA LEU A 65 -9.84 -16.95 -13.15
C LEU A 65 -9.64 -18.13 -14.12
N ARG A 66 -9.30 -19.31 -13.60
CA ARG A 66 -9.11 -20.53 -14.40
C ARG A 66 -10.42 -21.23 -14.75
N ILE A 67 -11.38 -21.27 -13.83
CA ILE A 67 -12.65 -21.98 -14.00
C ILE A 67 -13.64 -21.17 -14.85
N CYS A 68 -13.68 -19.85 -14.66
CA CYS A 68 -14.61 -18.92 -15.32
C CYS A 68 -13.89 -17.70 -15.90
N PRO A 69 -12.96 -17.87 -16.86
CA PRO A 69 -12.24 -16.74 -17.48
C PRO A 69 -13.19 -15.72 -18.13
N GLU A 70 -14.38 -16.15 -18.55
CA GLU A 70 -15.39 -15.28 -19.16
C GLU A 70 -15.94 -14.20 -18.21
N TRP A 71 -15.83 -14.41 -16.88
CA TRP A 71 -16.21 -13.41 -15.88
C TRP A 71 -15.21 -12.26 -15.78
N PHE A 72 -14.00 -12.48 -16.29
CA PHE A 72 -12.91 -11.52 -16.29
C PHE A 72 -12.62 -11.06 -17.72
N CYS A 73 -13.67 -10.86 -18.52
CA CYS A 73 -13.59 -10.41 -19.91
C CYS A 73 -12.74 -11.34 -20.82
N ASN A 74 -12.71 -12.64 -20.54
CA ASN A 74 -11.84 -13.62 -21.21
C ASN A 74 -10.36 -13.21 -21.19
N SER A 75 -9.95 -12.47 -20.17
CA SER A 75 -8.57 -12.03 -20.04
C SER A 75 -7.65 -13.24 -19.84
N HIS A 76 -6.56 -13.30 -20.61
CA HIS A 76 -5.54 -14.34 -20.48
C HIS A 76 -4.59 -14.08 -19.30
N MET A 77 -5.14 -13.56 -18.20
CA MET A 77 -4.34 -13.17 -17.04
C MET A 77 -3.82 -14.41 -16.34
N VAL A 78 -2.54 -14.40 -16.02
CA VAL A 78 -1.89 -15.48 -15.26
C VAL A 78 -2.31 -15.45 -13.79
N GLY A 79 -2.83 -14.32 -13.32
CA GLY A 79 -3.37 -14.11 -11.98
C GLY A 79 -4.09 -12.76 -11.89
N PHE A 80 -4.78 -12.52 -10.78
CA PHE A 80 -5.48 -11.25 -10.59
C PHE A 80 -4.46 -10.10 -10.44
N PRO A 81 -4.63 -8.97 -11.14
CA PRO A 81 -3.58 -7.96 -11.30
C PRO A 81 -3.45 -7.01 -10.11
N LEU A 82 -4.45 -6.97 -9.22
CA LEU A 82 -4.53 -5.99 -8.14
C LEU A 82 -4.49 -6.66 -6.77
N LEU A 83 -4.13 -5.87 -5.78
CA LEU A 83 -4.28 -6.15 -4.37
C LEU A 83 -5.03 -4.96 -3.74
N VAL A 84 -6.11 -5.25 -3.03
CA VAL A 84 -6.95 -4.25 -2.39
C VAL A 84 -6.90 -4.45 -0.88
N LYS A 85 -6.59 -3.37 -0.16
CA LYS A 85 -6.39 -3.40 1.28
C LYS A 85 -7.12 -2.25 1.97
N LEU A 86 -7.52 -2.48 3.21
CA LEU A 86 -7.75 -1.40 4.17
C LEU A 86 -6.54 -1.32 5.09
N LEU A 87 -6.07 -0.11 5.38
CA LEU A 87 -4.95 0.15 6.29
C LEU A 87 -5.42 0.96 7.48
N ASP A 88 -4.91 0.65 8.66
CA ASP A 88 -5.08 1.42 9.91
C ASP A 88 -3.71 1.80 10.47
N SER A 89 -3.36 3.06 10.24
CA SER A 89 -2.11 3.67 10.66
C SER A 89 -2.30 4.30 12.04
N ASN A 90 -1.97 3.56 13.10
CA ASN A 90 -1.98 4.09 14.47
C ASN A 90 -0.67 4.82 14.83
N GLU A 91 0.40 4.55 14.09
CA GLU A 91 1.68 5.27 14.13
C GLU A 91 2.19 5.44 12.68
N ASP A 92 3.10 6.38 12.44
CA ASP A 92 3.61 6.64 11.09
C ASP A 92 4.16 5.37 10.43
N LEU A 93 3.80 5.09 9.18
CA LEU A 93 4.44 4.04 8.39
C LEU A 93 5.86 4.44 8.01
N SER A 94 6.64 3.46 7.53
CA SER A 94 7.96 3.77 6.98
C SER A 94 7.85 4.69 5.77
N VAL A 95 8.81 5.58 5.63
CA VAL A 95 9.05 6.28 4.37
C VAL A 95 9.64 5.28 3.38
N GLN A 96 9.03 5.17 2.21
CA GLN A 96 9.32 4.12 1.26
C GLN A 96 9.14 4.56 -0.18
N VAL A 97 9.60 3.71 -1.09
CA VAL A 97 9.41 3.85 -2.54
C VAL A 97 9.21 2.47 -3.15
N HIS A 98 8.52 2.43 -4.27
CA HIS A 98 8.17 1.21 -4.99
C HIS A 98 8.79 1.21 -6.40
N PRO A 99 9.35 0.08 -6.87
CA PRO A 99 9.80 -0.07 -8.25
C PRO A 99 8.64 -0.11 -9.24
N ASP A 100 8.93 0.16 -10.50
CA ASP A 100 8.06 -0.17 -11.63
C ASP A 100 8.17 -1.65 -12.02
N ASP A 101 7.40 -2.06 -13.03
CA ASP A 101 7.37 -3.45 -13.50
C ASP A 101 8.71 -3.92 -14.05
N GLU A 102 9.42 -3.08 -14.81
CA GLU A 102 10.70 -3.44 -15.42
C GLU A 102 11.76 -3.70 -14.34
N PHE A 103 11.91 -2.78 -13.39
CA PHE A 103 12.87 -2.93 -12.31
C PHE A 103 12.55 -4.15 -11.45
N ALA A 104 11.26 -4.37 -11.14
CA ALA A 104 10.83 -5.48 -10.31
C ALA A 104 11.08 -6.85 -10.97
N VAL A 105 10.85 -6.97 -12.27
CA VAL A 105 11.15 -8.20 -13.03
C VAL A 105 12.66 -8.48 -13.07
N ILE A 106 13.47 -7.46 -13.35
CA ILE A 106 14.92 -7.63 -13.54
C ILE A 106 15.65 -7.90 -12.21
N ASN A 107 15.24 -7.23 -11.12
CA ASN A 107 16.03 -7.19 -9.89
C ASN A 107 15.46 -8.00 -8.73
N GLU A 108 14.19 -8.42 -8.81
CA GLU A 108 13.45 -8.95 -7.64
C GLU A 108 12.71 -10.24 -7.95
N ASP A 109 12.76 -10.72 -9.20
CA ASP A 109 12.09 -11.94 -9.66
C ASP A 109 10.57 -11.94 -9.37
N VAL A 110 9.95 -10.76 -9.45
CA VAL A 110 8.50 -10.59 -9.30
C VAL A 110 7.89 -10.03 -10.58
N LYS A 111 6.60 -10.36 -10.81
CA LYS A 111 5.93 -10.09 -12.10
C LYS A 111 5.52 -8.64 -12.31
N SER A 112 5.45 -7.84 -11.25
CA SER A 112 5.03 -6.44 -11.31
C SER A 112 5.71 -5.63 -10.22
N GLY A 113 5.91 -4.36 -10.53
CA GLY A 113 6.20 -3.32 -9.57
C GLY A 113 4.98 -3.02 -8.70
N LYS A 114 4.97 -1.84 -8.11
CA LYS A 114 3.91 -1.44 -7.18
C LYS A 114 3.57 0.04 -7.32
N THR A 115 2.81 0.35 -8.36
CA THR A 115 1.96 1.54 -8.39
C THR A 115 0.71 1.29 -7.55
N GLU A 116 0.29 2.31 -6.81
CA GLU A 116 -0.85 2.24 -5.92
C GLU A 116 -1.65 3.53 -5.92
N CYS A 117 -2.84 3.50 -5.33
CA CYS A 117 -3.60 4.68 -4.98
C CYS A 117 -4.25 4.53 -3.62
N TRP A 118 -4.48 5.66 -2.96
CA TRP A 118 -5.10 5.74 -1.65
C TRP A 118 -6.37 6.57 -1.70
N TYR A 119 -7.40 6.10 -1.02
CA TYR A 119 -8.57 6.87 -0.67
C TYR A 119 -8.68 6.97 0.85
N ILE A 120 -8.65 8.19 1.39
CA ILE A 120 -8.68 8.45 2.83
C ILE A 120 -10.10 8.25 3.35
N ILE A 121 -10.30 7.24 4.19
CA ILE A 121 -11.62 6.91 4.77
C ILE A 121 -11.82 7.70 6.06
N GLU A 122 -10.82 7.69 6.94
CA GLU A 122 -10.81 8.44 8.19
C GLU A 122 -9.43 9.07 8.41
N SER A 123 -9.40 10.26 9.00
CA SER A 123 -8.15 10.86 9.47
C SER A 123 -8.37 11.62 10.78
N GLU A 124 -7.40 11.53 11.68
CA GLU A 124 -7.37 12.31 12.91
C GLU A 124 -6.96 13.78 12.63
N PRO A 125 -7.31 14.73 13.52
CA PRO A 125 -6.90 16.13 13.36
C PRO A 125 -5.39 16.27 13.23
N GLY A 126 -4.94 16.91 12.15
CA GLY A 126 -3.52 17.11 11.85
C GLY A 126 -2.83 15.90 11.21
N ALA A 127 -3.57 14.87 10.79
CA ALA A 127 -3.01 13.76 10.04
C ALA A 127 -2.44 14.22 8.69
N GLU A 128 -1.28 13.68 8.36
CA GLU A 128 -0.54 13.99 7.13
C GLU A 128 -0.04 12.71 6.46
N ILE A 129 0.25 12.81 5.17
CA ILE A 129 1.04 11.81 4.44
C ILE A 129 2.36 12.43 3.99
N VAL A 130 3.38 11.59 3.82
CA VAL A 130 4.56 11.95 3.03
C VAL A 130 4.24 11.63 1.57
N PHE A 131 4.45 12.59 0.68
CA PHE A 131 4.21 12.43 -0.76
C PHE A 131 5.21 13.28 -1.56
N GLY A 132 6.31 12.65 -1.96
CA GLY A 132 7.44 13.27 -2.64
C GLY A 132 8.58 13.71 -1.72
N HIS A 133 9.58 14.31 -2.34
CA HIS A 133 10.76 14.86 -1.66
C HIS A 133 11.18 16.20 -2.28
N LYS A 134 11.95 17.00 -1.54
CA LYS A 134 12.43 18.33 -1.94
C LYS A 134 13.79 18.32 -2.64
N ALA A 135 14.54 17.21 -2.55
CA ALA A 135 15.86 17.09 -3.17
C ALA A 135 15.81 17.26 -4.70
N LYS A 136 16.73 18.05 -5.26
CA LYS A 136 16.83 18.36 -6.69
C LYS A 136 17.47 17.23 -7.49
N ASN A 137 18.24 16.36 -6.81
CA ASN A 137 18.94 15.24 -7.43
C ASN A 137 19.30 14.20 -6.36
N LYS A 138 19.77 13.04 -6.84
CA LYS A 138 20.20 11.91 -6.01
C LYS A 138 21.27 12.26 -4.98
N LYS A 139 22.20 13.16 -5.30
CA LYS A 139 23.27 13.57 -4.38
C LYS A 139 22.70 14.32 -3.18
N GLU A 140 21.88 15.34 -3.42
CA GLU A 140 21.24 16.13 -2.35
C GLU A 140 20.32 15.25 -1.47
N PHE A 141 19.61 14.28 -2.07
CA PHE A 141 18.81 13.31 -1.32
C PHE A 141 19.66 12.50 -0.34
N ILE A 142 20.79 11.95 -0.81
CA ILE A 142 21.70 11.15 0.02
C ILE A 142 22.30 12.01 1.14
N GLU A 143 22.69 13.25 0.85
CA GLU A 143 23.24 14.18 1.84
C GLU A 143 22.22 14.43 2.98
N LEU A 144 20.98 14.81 2.65
CA LEU A 144 19.95 15.07 3.65
C LEU A 144 19.55 13.80 4.43
N ALA A 145 19.44 12.65 3.76
CA ALA A 145 19.11 11.38 4.40
C ALA A 145 20.21 10.93 5.39
N ASN A 146 21.48 11.08 5.03
CA ASN A 146 22.61 10.72 5.91
C ASN A 146 22.76 11.65 7.11
N GLU A 147 22.31 12.89 6.99
CA GLU A 147 22.29 13.88 8.08
C GLU A 147 21.01 13.78 8.93
N ASP A 148 20.15 12.78 8.70
CA ASP A 148 18.84 12.61 9.35
C ASP A 148 17.90 13.83 9.21
N LYS A 149 18.09 14.64 8.16
CA LYS A 149 17.27 15.83 7.85
C LYS A 149 15.99 15.48 7.09
N TRP A 150 15.21 14.54 7.62
CA TRP A 150 14.02 14.01 6.97
C TRP A 150 12.92 15.06 6.79
N ASP A 151 12.73 15.99 7.73
CA ASP A 151 11.70 17.04 7.58
C ASP A 151 12.07 18.10 6.52
N ASP A 152 13.36 18.34 6.31
CA ASP A 152 13.85 19.17 5.21
C ASP A 152 13.69 18.44 3.87
N LEU A 153 13.97 17.12 3.86
CA LEU A 153 13.93 16.28 2.66
C LEU A 153 12.51 15.96 2.19
N LEU A 154 11.58 15.63 3.08
CA LEU A 154 10.27 15.08 2.73
C LEU A 154 9.23 16.18 2.51
N VAL A 155 8.28 15.89 1.63
CA VAL A 155 7.08 16.71 1.43
C VAL A 155 5.94 16.08 2.20
N ARG A 156 5.35 16.84 3.14
CA ARG A 156 4.20 16.43 3.93
C ARG A 156 2.95 17.16 3.43
N ILE A 157 1.84 16.43 3.35
CA ILE A 157 0.55 16.93 2.89
C ILE A 157 -0.49 16.54 3.94
N SER A 158 -1.21 17.53 4.48
CA SER A 158 -2.34 17.26 5.38
C SER A 158 -3.51 16.64 4.62
N VAL A 159 -4.18 15.67 5.25
CA VAL A 159 -5.26 14.89 4.61
C VAL A 159 -6.56 14.94 5.40
N GLN A 160 -7.68 14.78 4.69
CA GLN A 160 -9.01 14.64 5.27
C GLN A 160 -9.78 13.49 4.61
N PRO A 161 -10.85 12.98 5.24
CA PRO A 161 -11.72 11.98 4.62
C PRO A 161 -12.21 12.41 3.24
N GLY A 162 -12.17 11.50 2.28
CA GLY A 162 -12.55 11.74 0.90
C GLY A 162 -11.40 12.16 -0.03
N ASP A 163 -10.21 12.45 0.50
CA ASP A 163 -9.04 12.72 -0.34
C ASP A 163 -8.60 11.46 -1.09
N PHE A 164 -8.13 11.65 -2.33
CA PHE A 164 -7.60 10.61 -3.18
C PHE A 164 -6.21 10.96 -3.69
N PHE A 165 -5.31 9.97 -3.70
CA PHE A 165 -3.94 10.09 -4.17
C PHE A 165 -3.58 8.91 -5.07
N LEU A 166 -3.13 9.19 -6.29
CA LEU A 166 -2.41 8.21 -7.10
C LEU A 166 -0.93 8.28 -6.75
N ILE A 167 -0.30 7.13 -6.53
CA ILE A 167 1.11 6.98 -6.17
C ILE A 167 1.79 6.16 -7.25
N PRO A 168 2.31 6.81 -8.30
CA PRO A 168 3.13 6.14 -9.30
C PRO A 168 4.37 5.51 -8.65
N SER A 169 4.81 4.37 -9.18
CA SER A 169 6.11 3.80 -8.83
C SER A 169 7.23 4.84 -8.94
N GLY A 170 8.20 4.77 -8.02
CA GLY A 170 9.28 5.73 -7.89
C GLY A 170 8.95 6.98 -7.07
N THR A 171 7.71 7.15 -6.62
CA THR A 171 7.32 8.21 -5.67
C THR A 171 7.75 7.86 -4.26
N VAL A 172 8.49 8.75 -3.59
CA VAL A 172 8.76 8.62 -2.14
C VAL A 172 7.49 8.94 -1.37
N HIS A 173 7.01 8.04 -0.51
CA HIS A 173 5.76 8.25 0.21
C HIS A 173 5.75 7.55 1.58
N ALA A 174 4.80 7.94 2.43
CA ALA A 174 4.47 7.29 3.70
C ALA A 174 3.07 7.67 4.14
N ILE A 175 2.35 6.73 4.75
CA ILE A 175 1.09 7.02 5.44
C ILE A 175 1.44 7.48 6.86
N GLY A 176 1.00 8.67 7.25
CA GLY A 176 1.21 9.16 8.60
C GLY A 176 0.23 8.58 9.61
N LYS A 177 0.50 8.85 10.88
CA LYS A 177 -0.34 8.44 12.02
C LYS A 177 -1.77 8.97 11.91
N GLY A 178 -2.71 8.17 12.42
CA GLY A 178 -4.11 8.54 12.61
C GLY A 178 -4.99 8.36 11.37
N ILE A 179 -4.49 7.67 10.34
CA ILE A 179 -5.16 7.51 9.04
C ILE A 179 -5.72 6.10 8.88
N VAL A 180 -6.99 6.00 8.45
CA VAL A 180 -7.56 4.78 7.87
C VAL A 180 -7.81 5.04 6.39
N LEU A 181 -7.33 4.15 5.52
CA LEU A 181 -7.47 4.32 4.08
C LEU A 181 -7.76 3.01 3.34
N LEU A 182 -8.35 3.15 2.16
CA LEU A 182 -8.41 2.09 1.14
C LEU A 182 -7.20 2.25 0.22
N GLU A 183 -6.41 1.19 0.09
CA GLU A 183 -5.31 1.09 -0.86
C GLU A 183 -5.67 0.11 -1.97
N VAL A 184 -5.59 0.58 -3.21
CA VAL A 184 -5.66 -0.27 -4.41
C VAL A 184 -4.31 -0.21 -5.10
N GLN A 185 -3.68 -1.34 -5.26
CA GLN A 185 -2.32 -1.43 -5.78
C GLN A 185 -2.19 -2.57 -6.80
N GLN A 186 -1.12 -2.56 -7.59
CA GLN A 186 -0.70 -3.75 -8.32
C GLN A 186 -0.51 -4.92 -7.33
N ASN A 187 -0.70 -6.15 -7.79
CA ASN A 187 -0.57 -7.37 -7.00
C ASN A 187 0.90 -7.68 -6.67
N SER A 188 1.51 -6.87 -5.82
CA SER A 188 2.92 -6.90 -5.44
C SER A 188 3.10 -6.47 -3.98
N ASP A 189 4.02 -7.11 -3.27
CA ASP A 189 4.33 -6.81 -1.87
C ASP A 189 5.75 -6.25 -1.71
N ILE A 190 6.32 -5.75 -2.81
CA ILE A 190 7.66 -5.19 -2.82
C ILE A 190 7.70 -3.79 -2.21
N THR A 191 8.68 -3.50 -1.36
CA THR A 191 8.83 -2.21 -0.70
C THR A 191 10.29 -1.92 -0.41
N TYR A 192 10.79 -0.77 -0.86
CA TYR A 192 12.10 -0.27 -0.46
C TYR A 192 11.94 0.81 0.59
N ARG A 193 12.29 0.44 1.82
CA ARG A 193 12.22 1.32 2.98
C ARG A 193 13.42 2.26 3.04
N LEU A 194 13.16 3.56 3.12
CA LEU A 194 14.17 4.61 3.25
C LEU A 194 14.41 4.98 4.71
N TYR A 195 13.33 5.18 5.46
CA TYR A 195 13.39 5.63 6.85
C TYR A 195 12.27 4.98 7.67
N ASP A 196 12.59 4.68 8.93
CA ASP A 196 11.69 3.95 9.80
C ASP A 196 11.67 4.39 11.25
N TYR A 197 12.12 5.62 11.52
CA TYR A 197 12.16 6.19 12.87
C TYR A 197 12.96 5.35 13.87
N ASN A 198 13.93 4.57 13.38
CA ASN A 198 14.72 3.63 14.19
C ASN A 198 13.88 2.61 14.99
N ARG A 199 12.62 2.36 14.57
CA ARG A 199 11.69 1.51 15.30
C ARG A 199 12.12 0.04 15.31
N ILE A 200 11.68 -0.67 16.33
CA ILE A 200 11.84 -2.11 16.46
C ILE A 200 10.64 -2.82 15.83
N GLY A 201 10.92 -3.83 15.03
CA GLY A 201 9.99 -4.76 14.39
C GLY A 201 9.28 -5.68 15.38
N LEU A 202 8.27 -6.41 14.91
CA LEU A 202 7.61 -7.45 15.69
C LEU A 202 8.56 -8.60 16.07
N ASP A 203 9.69 -8.72 15.37
CA ASP A 203 10.75 -9.71 15.61
C ASP A 203 11.80 -9.24 16.65
N GLY A 204 11.62 -8.05 17.23
CA GLY A 204 12.53 -7.50 18.23
C GLY A 204 13.80 -6.86 17.65
N LYS A 205 13.93 -6.69 16.33
CA LYS A 205 15.08 -6.04 15.67
C LYS A 205 14.68 -4.77 14.94
N LYS A 206 15.62 -3.89 14.63
CA LYS A 206 15.34 -2.77 13.71
C LYS A 206 14.92 -3.34 12.36
N ARG A 207 13.89 -2.76 11.74
CA ARG A 207 13.44 -3.21 10.41
C ARG A 207 14.44 -2.76 9.34
N ASP A 208 14.60 -3.60 8.32
CA ASP A 208 15.55 -3.36 7.25
C ASP A 208 15.21 -2.11 6.43
N LEU A 209 16.26 -1.35 6.13
CA LEU A 209 16.27 -0.24 5.18
C LEU A 209 16.92 -0.72 3.88
N HIS A 210 16.49 -0.15 2.77
CA HIS A 210 16.84 -0.59 1.40
C HIS A 210 17.36 0.60 0.59
N MET A 211 18.24 1.41 1.19
CA MET A 211 18.67 2.70 0.64
C MET A 211 19.20 2.60 -0.80
N GLU A 212 20.07 1.62 -1.08
CA GLU A 212 20.63 1.45 -2.43
C GLU A 212 19.54 1.16 -3.48
N LYS A 213 18.67 0.17 -3.20
CA LYS A 213 17.55 -0.19 -4.08
C LYS A 213 16.57 0.97 -4.24
N ALA A 214 16.22 1.64 -3.15
CA ALA A 214 15.34 2.80 -3.16
C ALA A 214 15.87 3.91 -4.07
N LEU A 215 17.16 4.28 -3.92
CA LEU A 215 17.81 5.31 -4.72
C LEU A 215 17.93 4.99 -6.22
N ASN A 216 17.70 3.73 -6.62
CA ASN A 216 17.70 3.34 -8.03
C ASN A 216 16.31 3.49 -8.67
N VAL A 217 15.25 3.63 -7.86
CA VAL A 217 13.87 3.73 -8.38
C VAL A 217 13.20 5.06 -8.07
N ILE A 218 13.76 5.87 -7.16
CA ILE A 218 13.24 7.23 -6.88
C ILE A 218 13.27 8.08 -8.16
N ARG A 219 12.14 8.73 -8.44
CA ARG A 219 12.04 9.76 -9.46
C ARG A 219 12.47 11.11 -8.87
N PHE A 220 13.60 11.63 -9.35
CA PHE A 220 14.13 12.93 -8.94
C PHE A 220 13.62 14.11 -9.78
N GLU A 221 12.96 13.82 -10.90
CA GLU A 221 12.37 14.84 -11.76
C GLU A 221 11.08 15.38 -11.12
N GLN A 222 10.99 16.71 -10.97
CA GLN A 222 9.88 17.41 -10.30
C GLN A 222 8.65 17.57 -11.20
N ASP A 223 8.22 16.49 -11.88
CA ASP A 223 6.90 16.53 -12.48
C ASP A 223 5.90 16.59 -11.32
N SER A 224 5.30 17.77 -11.19
CA SER A 224 4.57 18.26 -10.03
C SER A 224 3.73 17.16 -9.36
N TYR A 225 4.08 16.81 -8.12
CA TYR A 225 3.32 15.95 -7.20
C TYR A 225 1.93 16.54 -6.81
N ASN A 226 1.36 17.41 -7.63
CA ASN A 226 0.18 18.22 -7.37
C ASN A 226 -1.06 17.66 -8.06
N GLU A 227 -1.61 16.56 -7.59
CA GLU A 227 -3.03 16.31 -7.82
C GLU A 227 -3.63 15.64 -6.58
N ARG A 228 -3.81 16.42 -5.50
CA ARG A 228 -4.90 16.13 -4.57
C ARG A 228 -6.19 16.25 -5.38
N GLN A 229 -6.65 15.14 -5.93
CA GLN A 229 -7.95 15.09 -6.59
C GLN A 229 -9.00 14.96 -5.48
N GLY A 230 -9.38 16.11 -4.92
CA GLY A 230 -10.53 16.17 -4.03
C GLY A 230 -11.76 15.76 -4.83
N VAL A 231 -12.48 14.73 -4.39
CA VAL A 231 -13.84 14.52 -4.86
C VAL A 231 -14.68 15.62 -4.21
N SER A 232 -14.76 16.79 -4.86
CA SER A 232 -15.75 17.80 -4.49
C SER A 232 -17.12 17.16 -4.68
N GLY A 233 -17.73 16.74 -3.58
CA GLY A 233 -19.15 16.41 -3.55
C GLY A 233 -19.94 17.68 -3.83
N GLU A 234 -20.17 17.97 -5.12
CA GLU A 234 -21.26 18.85 -5.51
C GLU A 234 -22.56 18.03 -5.49
N ASN A 235 -23.33 18.28 -4.42
CA ASN A 235 -24.78 18.10 -4.22
C ASN A 235 -25.40 16.70 -4.31
#